data_AF-A0A154L200-F1
#
_entry.id   AF-A0A154L200-F1
#
_cell.length_a   1.000
_cell.length_b   1.000
_cell.length_c   1.000
_cell.angle_alpha   90.00
_cell.angle_beta   90.00
_cell.angle_gamma   90.00
#
_symmetry.space_group_name_H-M   'P 1'
#
loop_
_entity.id
_entity.type
_entity.pdbx_description
1 polymer ?
#
loop_
_entity_poly.entity_id
_entity_poly.type
_entity_poly.pdbx_seq_one_letter_code
_entity_poly.pdbx_strand_id
1 'polypeptide(L)' 'MLIFDDSYEHEAWNHTDQTRVVLFVDFVKPMKFPARLVNWCLMNLAIFTPFIKEGLDNHNKWEKKFYAEAEKMRNQTDN' A
#
# COMPACT_ATOMS: atom_id res chain seq x y z
N MET A 1 -10.15 13.01 2.93
CA MET A 1 -8.84 12.40 2.65
C MET A 1 -7.78 13.35 3.19
N LEU A 2 -6.95 12.91 4.13
CA LEU A 2 -5.81 13.68 4.64
C LEU A 2 -4.55 13.08 4.04
N ILE A 3 -3.68 13.92 3.48
CA ILE A 3 -2.37 13.53 2.95
C ILE A 3 -1.34 14.12 3.91
N PHE A 4 -0.49 13.27 4.47
CA PHE A 4 0.62 13.67 5.32
C PHE A 4 1.91 13.67 4.50
N ASP A 5 2.75 14.68 4.72
CA ASP A 5 4.10 14.73 4.14
C ASP A 5 5.08 14.12 5.16
N ASP A 6 5.71 13.01 4.79
CA ASP A 6 6.68 12.32 5.64
C ASP A 6 7.92 13.16 5.99
N SER A 7 8.12 14.31 5.35
CA SER A 7 9.20 15.25 5.67
C SER A 7 8.96 16.05 6.95
N TYR A 8 7.74 16.02 7.49
CA TYR A 8 7.37 16.70 8.73
C TYR A 8 6.97 15.68 9.80
N GLU A 9 7.29 15.99 11.05
CA GLU A 9 6.87 15.17 12.18
C GLU A 9 5.35 15.24 12.34
N HIS A 10 4.72 14.07 12.30
CA HIS A 10 3.29 13.92 12.51
C HIS A 10 3.06 12.83 13.55
N GLU A 11 2.41 13.20 14.66
CA GLU A 11 1.96 12.25 15.66
C GLU A 11 0.47 12.01 15.53
N ALA A 12 0.05 10.76 15.72
CA ALA A 12 -1.34 10.41 15.54
C ALA A 12 -1.81 9.48 16.66
N TRP A 13 -2.51 10.06 17.63
CA TRP A 13 -2.99 9.38 18.84
C TRP A 13 -4.43 8.88 18.65
N ASN A 14 -4.65 7.57 18.80
CA ASN A 14 -5.99 7.00 18.86
C ASN A 14 -6.44 6.92 20.32
N HIS A 15 -7.45 7.70 20.70
CA HIS A 15 -7.99 7.75 22.07
C HIS A 15 -9.20 6.81 22.26
N THR A 16 -9.38 5.83 21.37
CA THR A 16 -10.53 4.91 21.38
C THR A 16 -10.06 3.47 21.16
N ASP A 17 -10.86 2.51 21.63
CA ASP A 17 -10.63 1.07 21.42
C ASP A 17 -10.99 0.61 20.00
N GLN A 18 -11.35 1.54 19.10
CA GLN A 18 -11.71 1.21 17.72
C GLN A 18 -10.47 1.03 16.84
N THR A 19 -10.54 0.08 15.90
CA THR A 19 -9.47 -0.19 14.94
C THR A 19 -9.26 1.00 14.01
N ARG A 20 -8.05 1.56 14.00
CA ARG A 20 -7.63 2.61 13.07
C ARG A 20 -6.82 2.00 11.93
N VAL A 21 -7.32 2.16 10.69
CA VAL A 21 -6.61 1.76 9.48
C VAL A 21 -5.92 2.98 8.88
N VAL A 22 -4.63 2.86 8.58
CA VAL A 22 -3.82 3.89 7.91
C VAL A 22 -3.31 3.31 6.59
N LEU A 23 -3.49 4.06 5.50
CA LEU A 23 -2.95 3.72 4.18
C LEU A 23 -1.75 4.64 3.90
N PHE A 24 -0.57 4.04 3.73
CA PHE A 24 0.62 4.73 3.27
C PHE A 24 0.71 4.67 1.74
N VAL A 25 1.04 5.79 1.11
CA VAL A 25 1.20 5.89 -0.34
C VAL A 25 2.47 6.68 -0.64
N ASP A 26 3.49 5.97 -1.14
CA ASP A 26 4.77 6.56 -1.52
C ASP A 26 4.84 6.82 -3.04
N PHE A 27 5.40 7.98 -3.41
CA PHE A 27 5.62 8.35 -4.80
C PHE A 27 7.11 8.40 -5.14
N VAL A 28 7.44 8.06 -6.39
CA VAL A 28 8.83 8.13 -6.86
C VAL A 28 9.28 9.58 -6.95
N LYS A 29 10.31 9.95 -6.19
CA LYS A 29 10.88 11.30 -6.19
C LYS A 29 11.57 11.62 -7.54
N PRO A 30 11.21 12.73 -8.21
CA PRO A 30 11.88 13.15 -9.44
C PRO A 30 13.30 13.65 -9.13
N MET A 31 14.30 12.83 -9.41
CA MET A 31 15.70 13.17 -9.17
C MET A 31 16.44 13.56 -10.45
N LYS A 32 17.48 14.39 -10.32
CA LYS A 32 18.39 14.76 -11.41
C LYS A 32 19.43 13.66 -11.64
N PHE A 33 20.06 13.65 -12.81
CA PHE A 33 21.20 12.77 -13.08
C PHE A 33 22.38 13.17 -12.17
N PRO A 34 23.15 12.21 -11.59
CA PRO A 34 23.07 10.76 -11.76
C PRO A 34 22.13 10.03 -10.78
N ALA A 35 21.61 10.71 -9.77
CA ALA A 35 20.77 10.12 -8.72
C ALA A 35 19.51 9.42 -9.28
N ARG A 36 18.96 9.90 -10.40
CA ARG A 36 17.84 9.23 -11.10
C ARG A 36 18.16 7.78 -11.49
N LEU A 37 19.38 7.51 -11.96
CA LEU A 37 19.79 6.17 -12.39
C LEU A 37 19.91 5.24 -11.18
N VAL A 38 20.54 5.72 -10.11
CA VAL A 38 20.68 4.98 -8.85
C VAL A 38 19.31 4.62 -8.28
N ASN A 39 18.38 5.58 -8.24
CA ASN A 39 17.02 5.34 -7.77
C ASN A 39 16.28 4.32 -8.62
N TRP A 40 16.39 4.42 -9.94
CA TRP A 40 15.79 3.45 -10.84
C TRP A 40 16.34 2.05 -10.57
N CYS A 41 17.66 1.88 -10.44
CA CYS A 41 18.27 0.60 -10.11
C CYS A 41 17.77 0.05 -8.76
N LEU A 42 17.77 0.89 -7.71
CA LEU A 42 17.33 0.49 -6.38
C LEU A 42 15.86 0.04 -6.37
N MET A 43 14.96 0.78 -7.02
CA MET A 43 13.54 0.43 -7.08
C MET A 43 13.29 -0.87 -7.86
N ASN A 44 14.01 -1.08 -8.97
CA ASN A 44 13.90 -2.33 -9.74
C ASN A 44 14.45 -3.53 -8.96
N LEU A 45 15.51 -3.33 -8.17
CA LEU A 45 16.07 -4.39 -7.33
C LEU A 45 15.24 -4.66 -6.07
N ALA A 46 14.59 -3.63 -5.52
CA ALA A 46 13.80 -3.72 -4.29
C ALA A 46 12.64 -4.73 -4.42
N ILE A 47 12.04 -4.88 -5.61
CA ILE A 47 10.97 -5.83 -5.89
C ILE A 47 11.38 -7.28 -5.61
N PHE A 48 12.67 -7.59 -5.73
CA PHE A 48 13.20 -8.93 -5.45
C PHE A 48 13.47 -9.19 -3.97
N THR A 49 13.29 -8.19 -3.11
CA THR A 49 13.47 -8.39 -1.67
C THR A 49 12.33 -9.22 -1.08
N PRO A 50 12.60 -10.10 -0.09
CA PRO A 50 11.58 -10.93 0.53
C PRO A 50 10.40 -10.13 1.08
N PHE A 51 10.66 -8.94 1.62
CA PHE A 51 9.66 -8.06 2.21
C PHE A 51 8.59 -7.61 1.21
N ILE A 52 9.01 -7.12 0.03
CA ILE A 52 8.06 -6.67 -1.00
C ILE A 52 7.30 -7.86 -1.59
N LYS A 53 7.99 -8.98 -1.81
CA LYS A 53 7.37 -10.18 -2.38
C LYS A 53 6.28 -10.76 -1.46
N GLU A 54 6.55 -10.85 -0.17
CA GLU A 54 5.57 -11.33 0.81
C GLU A 54 4.36 -10.38 0.90
N GLY A 55 4.59 -9.07 0.89
CA GLY A 55 3.54 -8.06 0.83
C GLY A 55 2.64 -8.23 -0.41
N LEU A 56 3.24 -8.45 -1.58
CA LEU A 56 2.51 -8.67 -2.83
C LEU A 56 1.69 -9.97 -2.78
N ASP A 57 2.26 -11.05 -2.28
CA ASP A 57 1.56 -12.33 -2.16
C ASP A 57 0.37 -12.24 -1.19
N ASN A 58 0.53 -11.52 -0.08
CA ASN A 58 -0.54 -11.27 0.89
C ASN A 58 -1.63 -10.38 0.29
N HIS A 59 -1.26 -9.35 -0.46
CA HIS A 59 -2.19 -8.48 -1.19
C HIS A 59 -3.03 -9.29 -2.19
N ASN A 60 -2.39 -10.10 -3.04
CA ASN A 60 -3.06 -10.95 -4.03
C ASN A 60 -4.03 -11.95 -3.37
N LYS A 61 -3.67 -12.52 -2.22
CA LYS A 61 -4.55 -13.42 -1.46
C LYS A 61 -5.77 -12.68 -0.91
N TRP A 62 -5.58 -11.47 -0.38
CA TRP A 62 -6.67 -10.64 0.11
C TRP A 62 -7.61 -10.24 -1.03
N GLU A 63 -7.07 -9.80 -2.16
CA GLU A 63 -7.82 -9.37 -3.35
C GLU A 63 -8.77 -10.48 -3.85
N LYS A 64 -8.25 -11.71 -3.96
CA LYS A 64 -9.07 -12.87 -4.35
C LYS A 64 -10.24 -13.12 -3.40
N LYS A 65 -10.02 -13.00 -2.09
CA LYS A 65 -11.08 -13.19 -1.08
C LYS A 65 -12.12 -12.07 -1.17
N PHE A 66 -11.65 -10.83 -1.27
CA PHE A 66 -12.50 -9.64 -1.37
C PHE A 66 -13.46 -9.73 -2.56
N TYR A 67 -12.97 -10.05 -3.76
CA TYR A 67 -13.83 -10.18 -4.93
C TYR A 67 -14.77 -11.39 -4.86
N ALA A 68 -14.32 -12.52 -4.31
CA ALA A 68 -15.18 -13.69 -4.13
C ALA A 68 -16.34 -13.40 -3.14
N GLU A 69 -16.11 -12.61 -2.10
CA GLU A 69 -17.15 -12.16 -1.17
C GLU A 69 -18.08 -11.14 -1.83
N ALA A 70 -17.53 -10.15 -2.54
CA ALA A 70 -18.31 -9.15 -3.27
C ALA A 70 -19.24 -9.80 -4.33
N GLU A 71 -18.77 -10.83 -5.02
CA GLU A 71 -19.57 -11.57 -6.01
C GLU A 71 -20.70 -12.36 -5.34
N LYS A 72 -20.46 -12.98 -4.18
CA LYS A 72 -21.52 -13.63 -3.39
C LYS A 72 -22.58 -12.64 -2.92
N MET A 73 -22.18 -11.46 -2.43
CA MET A 73 -23.11 -10.41 -2.00
C MET A 73 -23.95 -9.88 -3.17
N ARG A 74 -23.34 -9.67 -4.34
CA ARG A 74 -24.07 -9.27 -5.55
C ARG A 74 -25.14 -10.31 -5.92
N ASN A 75 -24.75 -11.58 -5.99
CA ASN A 75 -25.66 -12.66 -6.36
C ASN A 75 -26.78 -12.94 -5.33
N GLN A 76 -26.62 -12.50 -4.07
CA GLN A 76 -27.67 -12.56 -3.04
C GLN A 76 -28.68 -11.42 -3.12
N THR A 77 -28.32 -10.30 -3.75
CA THR A 77 -29.19 -9.12 -3.88
C THR A 77 -30.10 -9.22 -5.12
N ASP A 78 -29.72 -10.07 -6.08
CA ASP A 78 -30.46 -10.31 -7.32
C ASP A 78 -31.47 -11.49 -7.23
N ASN A 79 -31.62 -12.12 -6.05
CA ASN A 79 -32.63 -13.15 -5.73
C ASN A 79 -33.64 -12.62 -4.70
#